data_AF-A0A8T2WWY5-F1
#
_entry.id   AF-A0A8T2WWY5-F1
#
_cell.length_a   1.000
_cell.length_b   1.000
_cell.length_c   1.000
_cell.angle_alpha   90.00
_cell.angle_beta   90.00
_cell.angle_gamma   90.00
#
_symmetry.space_group_name_H-M   'P 1'
#
loop_
_entity.id
_entity.type
_entity.pdbx_description
1 polymer ?
#
loop_
_entity_poly.entity_id
_entity_poly.type
_entity_poly.pdbx_seq_one_letter_code
_entity_poly.pdbx_strand_id
1 'polypeptide(L)'
;MAPEIYNDEIFDRSVDAYSFGVILYEMLEGVQPFHPKTPEEAVKLMCLEKKRPPFKIKNLLSDQPFLRSSQDWIEFVATVQNKDGGKTLLSFHDVYMALEIYNDEIFDRSVDGYSFGVILYEMLEGLQPFHPKTPEEAVKLMCLEKKRPPFKIK
;
A
#
# COMPACT_ATOMS: atom_id res chain seq x y z
N MET A 1 -9.19 14.20 9.02
CA MET A 1 -8.34 14.93 10.00
C MET A 1 -7.76 13.92 10.96
N ALA A 2 -6.48 14.04 11.31
CA ALA A 2 -5.86 13.14 12.29
C ALA A 2 -6.36 13.44 13.72
N PRO A 3 -6.48 12.43 14.61
CA PRO A 3 -6.93 12.62 15.99
C PRO A 3 -6.12 13.65 16.78
N GLU A 4 -4.80 13.65 16.63
CA GLU A 4 -3.87 14.58 17.27
C GLU A 4 -4.09 16.02 16.81
N ILE A 5 -4.36 16.24 15.52
CA ILE A 5 -4.75 17.56 15.00
C ILE A 5 -6.12 17.96 15.56
N TYR A 6 -7.08 17.02 15.62
CA TYR A 6 -8.43 17.28 16.13
C TYR A 6 -8.42 17.70 17.61
N ASN A 7 -7.51 17.14 18.41
CA ASN A 7 -7.38 17.42 19.84
C ASN A 7 -6.45 18.61 20.16
N ASP A 8 -5.98 19.35 19.15
CA ASP A 8 -4.97 20.41 19.29
C ASP A 8 -3.69 19.93 20.03
N GLU A 9 -3.30 18.68 19.81
CA GLU A 9 -2.11 18.08 20.40
C GLU A 9 -0.86 18.39 19.55
N ILE A 10 0.33 18.20 20.14
CA ILE A 10 1.58 18.29 19.39
C ILE A 10 1.60 17.14 18.38
N PHE A 11 1.70 17.49 17.10
CA PHE A 11 1.74 16.53 16.01
C PHE A 11 3.03 16.63 15.21
N ASP A 12 3.32 15.59 14.45
CA ASP A 12 4.44 15.50 13.53
C ASP A 12 3.96 15.09 12.13
N ARG A 13 4.88 14.65 11.26
CA ARG A 13 4.57 14.22 9.89
C ARG A 13 3.70 12.95 9.82
N SER A 14 3.44 12.26 10.93
CA SER A 14 2.56 11.08 10.93
C SER A 14 1.09 11.43 10.61
N VAL A 15 0.69 12.68 10.80
CA VAL A 15 -0.65 13.19 10.41
C VAL A 15 -0.90 13.04 8.91
N ASP A 16 0.15 13.16 8.10
CA ASP A 16 0.06 13.01 6.64
C ASP A 16 -0.26 11.56 6.30
N ALA A 17 0.42 10.61 6.94
CA ALA A 17 0.15 9.17 6.79
C ALA A 17 -1.28 8.81 7.24
N TYR A 18 -1.79 9.44 8.31
CA TYR A 18 -3.18 9.27 8.73
C TYR A 18 -4.16 9.79 7.66
N SER A 19 -3.99 11.04 7.21
CA SER A 19 -4.89 11.66 6.23
C SER A 19 -4.95 10.86 4.93
N PHE A 20 -3.80 10.33 4.54
CA PHE A 20 -3.64 9.50 3.38
C PHE A 20 -4.31 8.13 3.53
N GLY A 21 -4.22 7.48 4.69
CA GLY A 21 -4.96 6.24 4.97
C GLY A 21 -6.48 6.42 4.86
N VAL A 22 -6.99 7.61 5.20
CA VAL A 22 -8.40 7.96 5.01
C VAL A 22 -8.76 8.14 3.54
N ILE A 23 -7.91 8.81 2.75
CA ILE A 23 -8.10 8.94 1.29
C ILE A 23 -8.07 7.56 0.63
N LEU A 24 -7.12 6.71 1.02
CA LEU A 24 -6.98 5.36 0.50
C LEU A 24 -8.22 4.51 0.79
N TYR A 25 -8.78 4.62 2.00
CA TYR A 25 -10.06 3.99 2.32
C TYR A 25 -11.17 4.45 1.38
N GLU A 26 -11.30 5.76 1.17
CA GLU A 26 -12.33 6.33 0.28
C GLU A 26 -12.15 5.88 -1.18
N MET A 27 -10.91 5.78 -1.66
CA MET A 27 -10.61 5.25 -2.99
C MET A 27 -10.97 3.78 -3.13
N LEU A 28 -10.70 2.95 -2.11
CA LEU A 28 -10.95 1.51 -2.14
C LEU A 28 -12.44 1.16 -2.00
N GLU A 29 -13.16 1.86 -1.12
CA GLU A 29 -14.58 1.61 -0.85
C GLU A 29 -15.50 2.44 -1.76
N GLY A 30 -14.95 3.46 -2.43
CA GLY A 30 -15.71 4.41 -3.26
C GLY A 30 -16.69 5.29 -2.46
N VAL A 31 -16.61 5.26 -1.13
CA VAL A 31 -17.51 5.97 -0.21
C VAL A 31 -16.73 6.53 0.96
N GLN A 32 -17.26 7.63 1.53
CA GLN A 32 -16.65 8.24 2.70
C GLN A 32 -16.63 7.31 3.93
N PRO A 33 -15.63 7.46 4.81
CA PRO A 33 -15.57 6.77 6.10
C PRO A 33 -16.90 6.80 6.85
N PHE A 34 -17.36 5.62 7.28
CA PHE A 34 -18.61 5.46 8.04
C PHE A 34 -19.90 5.92 7.32
N HIS A 35 -19.90 6.02 5.99
CA HIS A 35 -21.13 6.27 5.21
C HIS A 35 -22.26 5.26 5.59
N PRO A 36 -23.51 5.72 5.83
CA PRO A 36 -24.10 7.02 5.48
C PRO A 36 -24.05 8.11 6.56
N LYS A 37 -23.19 7.98 7.57
CA LYS A 37 -23.05 9.02 8.60
C LYS A 37 -22.54 10.34 8.01
N THR A 38 -22.85 11.45 8.68
CA THR A 38 -22.34 12.76 8.26
C THR A 38 -20.82 12.83 8.50
N PRO A 39 -20.09 13.68 7.77
CA PRO A 39 -18.65 13.85 7.96
C PRO A 39 -18.27 14.20 9.41
N GLU A 40 -19.10 15.00 10.10
CA GLU A 40 -18.85 15.40 11.49
C GLU A 40 -18.94 14.20 12.45
N GLU A 41 -19.96 13.35 12.27
CA GLU A 41 -20.08 12.10 13.02
C GLU A 41 -18.90 11.16 12.73
N ALA A 42 -18.50 11.04 11.46
CA ALA A 42 -17.37 10.20 11.07
C ALA A 42 -16.07 10.68 11.73
N VAL A 43 -15.80 11.99 11.74
CA VAL A 43 -14.65 12.59 12.43
C VAL A 43 -14.72 12.31 13.93
N LYS A 44 -15.89 12.45 14.57
CA LYS A 44 -16.06 12.10 15.99
C LYS A 44 -15.74 10.63 16.25
N LEU A 45 -16.25 9.72 15.43
CA LEU A 45 -15.97 8.29 15.56
C LEU A 45 -14.46 7.98 15.42
N MET A 46 -13.80 8.64 14.47
CA MET A 46 -12.39 8.42 14.18
C MET A 46 -11.44 9.07 15.18
N CYS A 47 -11.69 10.32 15.54
CA CYS A 47 -10.79 11.13 16.35
C CYS A 47 -11.06 11.00 17.85
N LEU A 48 -12.35 10.97 18.26
CA LEU A 48 -12.73 10.87 19.67
C LEU A 48 -12.91 9.41 20.10
N GLU A 49 -13.63 8.60 19.32
CA GLU A 49 -13.88 7.20 19.69
C GLU A 49 -12.78 6.23 19.20
N LYS A 50 -11.80 6.72 18.44
CA LYS A 50 -10.69 5.94 17.85
C LYS A 50 -11.15 4.71 17.06
N LYS A 51 -12.35 4.77 16.46
CA LYS A 51 -12.91 3.70 15.63
C LYS A 51 -12.33 3.76 14.22
N ARG A 52 -11.99 2.59 13.68
CA ARG A 52 -11.55 2.43 12.28
C ARG A 52 -12.77 2.25 11.36
N PRO A 53 -12.82 2.90 10.19
CA PRO A 53 -13.88 2.66 9.21
C PRO A 53 -13.92 1.18 8.82
N PRO A 54 -15.11 0.55 8.75
CA PRO A 54 -15.21 -0.85 8.37
C PRO A 54 -14.96 -1.01 6.86
N PHE A 55 -14.12 -1.97 6.50
CA PHE A 55 -13.99 -2.41 5.11
C PHE A 55 -15.18 -3.32 4.75
N LYS A 56 -15.90 -2.99 3.68
CA LYS A 56 -17.00 -3.81 3.15
C LYS A 56 -16.54 -4.78 2.08
N ILE A 57 -15.24 -4.84 1.80
CA ILE A 57 -14.61 -5.83 0.93
C ILE A 57 -14.83 -7.23 1.51
N LYS A 58 -16.01 -7.82 1.28
CA LYS A 58 -16.32 -9.22 1.57
C LYS A 58 -16.72 -9.99 0.31
N ASN A 59 -17.05 -9.31 -0.78
CA ASN A 59 -17.45 -9.93 -2.05
C ASN A 59 -16.56 -9.53 -3.24
N LEU A 60 -15.56 -8.67 -3.05
CA LEU A 60 -14.51 -8.39 -4.04
C LEU A 60 -13.23 -9.21 -3.80
N LEU A 61 -13.19 -10.00 -2.72
CA LEU A 61 -11.98 -10.71 -2.26
C LEU A 61 -11.68 -11.99 -3.05
N SER A 62 -12.65 -12.58 -3.75
CA SER A 62 -12.39 -13.77 -4.58
C SER A 62 -11.71 -13.42 -5.91
N ASP A 63 -11.93 -12.20 -6.41
CA ASP A 63 -11.65 -11.86 -7.81
C ASP A 63 -10.54 -10.80 -7.98
N GLN A 64 -10.01 -10.25 -6.88
CA GLN A 64 -8.97 -9.21 -6.92
C GLN A 64 -7.59 -9.81 -6.58
N PRO A 65 -6.62 -9.83 -7.52
CA PRO A 65 -5.27 -10.34 -7.30
C PRO A 65 -4.54 -9.67 -6.12
N PHE A 66 -4.87 -8.41 -5.85
CA PHE A 66 -4.24 -7.56 -4.82
C PHE A 66 -4.40 -8.08 -3.38
N LEU A 67 -5.55 -8.67 -3.01
CA LEU A 67 -5.76 -9.11 -1.62
C LEU A 67 -5.25 -10.53 -1.35
N ARG A 68 -5.06 -11.34 -2.41
CA ARG A 68 -4.30 -12.59 -2.31
C ARG A 68 -2.83 -12.29 -1.99
N SER A 69 -2.27 -11.24 -2.60
CA SER A 69 -0.90 -10.79 -2.32
C SER A 69 -0.71 -10.27 -0.87
N SER A 70 -1.76 -9.72 -0.25
CA SER A 70 -1.73 -9.26 1.15
C SER A 70 -1.55 -10.40 2.17
N GLN A 71 -2.17 -11.56 1.94
CA GLN A 71 -1.99 -12.74 2.78
C GLN A 71 -0.57 -13.30 2.60
N ASP A 72 -0.11 -13.35 1.34
CA ASP A 72 1.26 -13.74 0.99
C ASP A 72 2.30 -12.76 1.60
N TRP A 73 1.98 -11.47 1.70
CA TRP A 73 2.82 -10.43 2.34
C TRP A 73 3.00 -10.66 3.85
N ILE A 74 1.97 -11.09 4.57
CA ILE A 74 2.05 -11.38 6.01
C ILE A 74 2.92 -12.63 6.23
N GLU A 75 2.76 -13.66 5.41
CA GLU A 75 3.59 -14.87 5.44
C GLU A 75 5.05 -14.57 5.06
N PHE A 76 5.28 -13.63 4.12
CA PHE A 76 6.59 -13.15 3.72
C PHE A 76 7.30 -12.36 4.84
N VAL A 77 6.63 -11.38 5.46
CA VAL A 77 7.19 -10.64 6.61
C VAL A 77 7.58 -11.60 7.73
N ALA A 78 6.76 -12.63 7.97
CA ALA A 78 7.07 -13.69 8.92
C ALA A 78 8.26 -14.57 8.51
N THR A 79 8.55 -14.73 7.22
CA THR A 79 9.72 -15.50 6.72
C THR A 79 11.00 -14.68 6.61
N VAL A 80 10.93 -13.36 6.33
CA VAL A 80 12.08 -12.44 6.31
C VAL A 80 12.71 -12.32 7.69
N GLN A 81 11.91 -12.36 8.76
CA GLN A 81 12.45 -12.36 10.13
C GLN A 81 13.20 -13.66 10.51
N ASN A 82 13.24 -14.67 9.63
CA ASN A 82 13.73 -16.01 9.94
C ASN A 82 14.89 -16.53 9.05
N LYS A 83 15.47 -15.77 8.11
CA LYS A 83 16.48 -16.34 7.20
C LYS A 83 17.85 -15.67 7.19
N ASP A 84 18.82 -16.51 7.52
CA ASP A 84 20.26 -16.36 7.29
C ASP A 84 20.56 -16.23 5.78
N GLY A 85 21.07 -15.07 5.36
CA GLY A 85 22.16 -14.89 4.38
C GLY A 85 22.13 -15.54 2.98
N GLY A 86 21.04 -16.13 2.51
CA GLY A 86 20.96 -16.74 1.18
C GLY A 86 20.31 -15.83 0.14
N LYS A 87 21.01 -15.51 -0.96
CA LYS A 87 20.47 -14.76 -2.12
C LYS A 87 19.18 -15.40 -2.62
N THR A 88 18.05 -14.73 -2.35
CA THR A 88 16.71 -15.23 -2.68
C THR A 88 16.43 -15.07 -4.17
N LEU A 89 15.93 -16.15 -4.77
CA LEU A 89 15.38 -16.21 -6.13
C LEU A 89 14.38 -15.05 -6.32
N LEU A 90 14.49 -14.30 -7.43
CA LEU A 90 13.59 -13.19 -7.81
C LEU A 90 12.15 -13.57 -7.48
N SER A 91 11.58 -12.96 -6.45
CA SER A 91 10.26 -13.32 -5.94
C SER A 91 9.22 -12.34 -6.47
N PHE A 92 7.95 -12.78 -6.52
CA PHE A 92 6.81 -11.91 -6.85
C PHE A 92 6.80 -10.61 -6.01
N HIS A 93 7.28 -10.68 -4.77
CA HIS A 93 7.28 -9.53 -3.84
C HIS A 93 8.36 -8.49 -4.16
N ASP A 94 9.37 -8.84 -4.95
CA ASP A 94 10.46 -7.93 -5.32
C ASP A 94 9.97 -6.76 -6.18
N VAL A 95 8.77 -6.87 -6.78
CA VAL A 95 8.15 -5.80 -7.59
C VAL A 95 7.86 -4.55 -6.75
N TYR A 96 7.54 -4.73 -5.46
CA TYR A 96 7.26 -3.63 -4.53
C TYR A 96 8.51 -3.15 -3.79
N MET A 97 9.62 -3.88 -3.90
CA MET A 97 10.86 -3.55 -3.22
C MET A 97 11.60 -2.44 -3.97
N ALA A 98 12.01 -1.40 -3.24
CA ALA A 98 12.81 -0.32 -3.81
C ALA A 98 14.16 -0.83 -4.32
N LEU A 99 14.70 -0.16 -5.33
CA LEU A 99 15.94 -0.57 -6.01
C LEU A 99 17.15 -0.60 -5.07
N GLU A 100 17.26 0.38 -4.20
CA GLU A 100 18.29 0.49 -3.17
C GLU A 100 18.24 -0.69 -2.19
N ILE A 101 17.06 -1.20 -1.85
CA ILE A 101 16.93 -2.43 -1.05
C ILE A 101 17.33 -3.65 -1.89
N TYR A 102 16.88 -3.71 -3.14
CA TYR A 102 17.21 -4.81 -4.06
C TYR A 102 18.73 -4.96 -4.27
N ASN A 103 19.45 -3.83 -4.32
CA ASN A 103 20.90 -3.80 -4.51
C ASN A 103 21.70 -3.96 -3.20
N ASP A 104 21.05 -4.15 -2.05
CA ASP A 104 21.69 -4.17 -0.72
C ASP A 104 22.49 -2.87 -0.44
N GLU A 105 21.97 -1.74 -0.91
CA GLU A 105 22.52 -0.40 -0.70
C GLU A 105 22.01 0.21 0.61
N ILE A 106 22.66 1.27 1.09
CA ILE A 106 22.16 2.04 2.23
C ILE A 106 20.86 2.74 1.81
N PHE A 107 19.77 2.39 2.47
CA PHE A 107 18.46 2.96 2.23
C PHE A 107 17.92 3.73 3.43
N ASP A 108 16.92 4.56 3.20
CA ASP A 108 16.19 5.28 4.24
C ASP A 108 14.68 5.04 4.10
N ARG A 109 13.85 5.81 4.78
CA ARG A 109 12.39 5.67 4.74
C ARG A 109 11.75 6.00 3.38
N SER A 110 12.50 6.52 2.40
CA SER A 110 11.95 6.80 1.06
C SER A 110 11.55 5.54 0.29
N VAL A 111 12.11 4.38 0.64
CA VAL A 111 11.76 3.06 0.09
C VAL A 111 10.28 2.69 0.27
N ASP A 112 9.67 3.18 1.36
CA ASP A 112 8.26 3.00 1.65
C ASP A 112 7.41 3.75 0.61
N GLY A 113 7.90 4.91 0.15
CA GLY A 113 7.27 5.70 -0.92
C GLY A 113 7.31 4.99 -2.28
N TYR A 114 8.38 4.27 -2.59
CA TYR A 114 8.45 3.42 -3.79
C TYR A 114 7.41 2.31 -3.73
N SER A 115 7.44 1.52 -2.65
CA SER A 115 6.52 0.38 -2.42
C SER A 115 5.08 0.85 -2.52
N PHE A 116 4.78 1.98 -1.87
CA PHE A 116 3.47 2.60 -1.93
C PHE A 116 3.06 3.01 -3.34
N GLY A 117 3.96 3.64 -4.11
CA GLY A 117 3.66 4.06 -5.48
C GLY A 117 3.29 2.89 -6.40
N VAL A 118 3.93 1.73 -6.20
CA VAL A 118 3.62 0.50 -6.94
C VAL A 118 2.25 -0.06 -6.54
N ILE A 119 1.95 -0.06 -5.23
CA ILE A 119 0.63 -0.47 -4.71
C ILE A 119 -0.47 0.44 -5.25
N LEU A 120 -0.26 1.76 -5.25
CA LEU A 120 -1.23 2.71 -5.76
C LEU A 120 -1.46 2.53 -7.27
N TYR A 121 -0.39 2.28 -8.03
CA TYR A 121 -0.52 1.94 -9.45
C TYR A 121 -1.42 0.72 -9.66
N GLU A 122 -1.17 -0.35 -8.92
CA GLU A 122 -1.98 -1.58 -9.02
C GLU A 122 -3.44 -1.32 -8.62
N MET A 123 -3.68 -0.54 -7.57
CA MET A 123 -5.04 -0.19 -7.14
C MET A 123 -5.79 0.63 -8.19
N LEU A 124 -5.12 1.57 -8.84
CA LEU A 124 -5.74 2.40 -9.87
C LEU A 124 -6.04 1.59 -11.14
N GLU A 125 -5.05 0.83 -11.62
CA GLU A 125 -5.15 0.09 -12.88
C GLU A 125 -5.86 -1.27 -12.75
N GLY A 126 -6.03 -1.77 -11.52
CA GLY A 126 -6.55 -3.11 -11.22
C GLY A 126 -5.67 -4.24 -11.74
N LEU A 127 -4.42 -3.94 -12.12
CA LEU A 127 -3.49 -4.85 -12.78
C LEU A 127 -2.08 -4.67 -12.22
N GLN A 128 -1.34 -5.78 -12.20
CA GLN A 128 0.08 -5.78 -11.83
C GLN A 128 0.92 -4.87 -12.75
N PRO A 129 2.00 -4.26 -12.23
CA PRO A 129 2.97 -3.50 -13.02
C PRO A 129 3.39 -4.25 -14.29
N PHE A 130 3.33 -3.56 -15.42
CA PHE A 130 3.70 -4.12 -16.73
C PHE A 130 2.87 -5.33 -17.20
N HIS A 131 1.69 -5.59 -16.63
CA HIS A 131 0.78 -6.66 -17.11
C HIS A 131 0.55 -6.57 -18.64
N PRO A 132 0.65 -7.68 -19.40
CA PRO A 132 0.64 -9.09 -18.95
C PRO A 132 2.01 -9.74 -18.68
N LYS A 133 3.08 -8.95 -18.50
CA LYS A 133 4.41 -9.49 -18.19
C LYS A 133 4.44 -10.23 -16.86
N THR A 134 5.37 -11.18 -16.74
CA THR A 134 5.58 -11.88 -15.47
C THR A 134 6.19 -10.94 -14.42
N PRO A 135 6.03 -11.22 -13.12
CA PRO A 135 6.63 -10.43 -12.06
C PRO A 135 8.15 -10.28 -12.21
N GLU A 136 8.85 -11.34 -12.62
CA GLU A 136 10.31 -11.33 -12.81
C GLU A 136 10.72 -10.37 -13.94
N GLU A 137 9.95 -10.36 -15.04
CA GLU A 137 10.14 -9.38 -16.11
C GLU A 137 9.85 -7.95 -15.63
N ALA A 138 8.81 -7.77 -14.80
CA ALA A 138 8.46 -6.48 -14.23
C ALA A 138 9.57 -5.95 -13.30
N VAL A 139 10.13 -6.80 -12.43
CA VAL A 139 11.29 -6.45 -11.57
C VAL A 139 12.47 -6.06 -12.43
N LYS A 140 12.79 -6.81 -13.49
CA LYS A 140 13.87 -6.43 -14.41
C LYS A 140 13.62 -5.06 -15.05
N LEU A 141 12.40 -4.80 -15.52
CA LEU A 141 12.06 -3.52 -16.14
C LEU A 141 12.14 -2.35 -15.14
N MET A 142 11.67 -2.55 -13.91
CA MET A 142 11.61 -1.53 -12.88
C MET A 142 12.97 -1.29 -12.22
N CYS A 143 13.61 -2.35 -11.74
CA CYS A 143 14.83 -2.28 -10.96
C CYS A 143 16.07 -2.16 -11.84
N LEU A 144 16.19 -2.99 -12.88
CA LEU A 144 17.39 -3.01 -13.72
C LEU A 144 17.32 -1.99 -14.88
N GLU A 145 16.16 -1.84 -15.52
CA GLU A 145 15.98 -0.91 -16.64
C GLU A 145 15.40 0.46 -16.24
N LYS A 146 15.05 0.66 -14.96
CA LYS A 146 14.50 1.92 -14.41
C LYS A 146 13.27 2.45 -15.15
N LYS A 147 12.45 1.56 -15.73
CA LYS A 147 11.20 1.91 -16.41
C LYS A 147 10.05 2.00 -15.41
N ARG A 148 9.16 2.97 -15.63
CA ARG A 148 7.91 3.09 -14.87
C ARG A 148 6.77 2.34 -15.56
N PRO A 149 5.89 1.66 -14.79
CA PRO A 149 4.69 1.06 -15.34
C PRO A 149 3.83 2.11 -16.07
N PRO A 150 3.29 1.81 -17.26
CA PRO A 150 2.46 2.76 -17.99
C PRO A 150 1.05 2.80 -17.39
N PHE A 151 0.50 4.00 -17.19
CA PHE A 151 -0.92 4.18 -16.90
C PHE A 151 -1.74 3.94 -18.16
N LYS A 152 -2.78 3.09 -18.09
CA LYS A 152 -3.66 2.77 -19.23
C LYS A 152 -4.98 3.52 -19.14
N ILE A 153 -5.29 4.08 -17.97
CA ILE A 153 -6.47 4.94 -17.76
C ILE A 153 -6.24 6.25 -18.53
N LYS A 154 -7.15 6.57 -19.46
CA LYS A 154 -7.21 7.83 -20.21
C LYS A 154 -8.33 8.71 -19.69
#